data_AF-A0AAJ6D549-F1
#
_entry.id   AF-A0AAJ6D549-F1
#
_cell.length_a   1.000
_cell.length_b   1.000
_cell.length_c   1.000
_cell.angle_alpha   90.00
_cell.angle_beta   90.00
_cell.angle_gamma   90.00
#
_symmetry.space_group_name_H-M   'P 1'
#
loop_
_entity.id
_entity.type
_entity.pdbx_description
1 polymer ?
#
loop_
_entity_poly.entity_id
_entity_poly.type
_entity_poly.pdbx_seq_one_letter_code
_entity_poly.pdbx_strand_id
1 'polypeptide(L)'
;MADIDPKADAFSAAMTRIIELQKQMTDRVLKMAAEVEKLTEIVPAAEAKAFLKARCNLPATEMSTYLGFAKALKGSEDVLQRTRASFPVVKALVAADVETRQEILERMEIGAQVDTKDVAAIRRRLADARLTPAEAMAAANRKAAAAAARRHAKAAISSFEEKMSSFSDDLRLHFRKGQDDRVVVQAGLRHQAGQLRNDFEFLFGTEQPALASLKPASSQYRIALAHKVLGDIASGHLSEIGPMQTNALQAVAGKSRVSFDGRLRKPLAALPGLAFRPRVLELCAGAGGLALGMERAGFEHVALIEMNRNAVATLRANRPNWNVVEADVRKVDFTRYRVEAFRARRSAPSAPRKVDTTRTT
;
A
#
# COMPACT_ATOMS: atom_id res chain seq x y z
N MET A 1 -47.75 35.72 2.82
CA MET A 1 -47.24 34.49 2.16
C MET A 1 -46.16 33.95 3.06
N ALA A 2 -46.31 32.74 3.60
CA ALA A 2 -45.34 32.18 4.53
C ALA A 2 -44.00 31.99 3.81
N ASP A 3 -42.93 32.53 4.38
CA ASP A 3 -41.56 32.43 3.90
C ASP A 3 -41.14 30.96 3.98
N ILE A 4 -41.13 30.26 2.83
CA ILE A 4 -40.76 28.84 2.78
C ILE A 4 -39.24 28.77 2.97
N ASP A 5 -38.79 27.94 3.93
CA ASP A 5 -37.36 27.77 4.23
C ASP A 5 -36.61 27.35 2.96
N PRO A 6 -35.68 28.17 2.44
CA PRO A 6 -34.95 27.87 1.21
C PRO A 6 -34.13 26.58 1.30
N LYS A 7 -33.78 26.12 2.50
CA LYS A 7 -33.16 24.80 2.69
C LYS A 7 -34.15 23.67 2.45
N ALA A 8 -35.38 23.80 2.94
CA ALA A 8 -36.43 22.80 2.73
C ALA A 8 -36.74 22.62 1.24
N ASP A 9 -36.81 23.73 0.48
CA ASP A 9 -36.99 23.70 -0.97
C ASP A 9 -35.81 23.03 -1.69
N ALA A 10 -34.58 23.35 -1.28
CA ALA A 10 -33.38 22.72 -1.85
C ALA A 10 -33.36 21.21 -1.61
N PHE A 11 -33.71 20.76 -0.39
CA PHE A 11 -33.81 19.34 -0.06
C PHE A 11 -34.91 18.64 -0.86
N SER A 12 -36.10 19.23 -0.97
CA SER A 12 -37.21 18.68 -1.74
C SER A 12 -36.87 18.53 -3.23
N ALA A 13 -36.25 19.56 -3.81
CA ALA A 13 -35.82 19.53 -5.21
C ALA A 13 -34.72 18.48 -5.45
N ALA A 14 -33.75 18.36 -4.54
CA ALA A 14 -32.71 17.34 -4.61
C ALA A 14 -33.29 15.92 -4.48
N MET A 15 -34.19 15.70 -3.52
CA MET A 15 -34.87 14.43 -3.31
C MET A 15 -35.60 13.97 -4.56
N THR A 16 -36.40 14.86 -5.17
CA THR A 16 -37.15 14.56 -6.40
C THR A 16 -36.22 14.13 -7.54
N ARG A 17 -35.11 14.86 -7.76
CA ARG A 17 -34.12 14.51 -8.80
C ARG A 17 -33.45 13.17 -8.53
N ILE A 18 -33.06 12.90 -7.29
CA ILE A 18 -32.40 11.64 -6.91
C ILE A 18 -33.34 10.45 -7.11
N ILE A 19 -34.60 10.59 -6.70
CA ILE A 19 -35.64 9.56 -6.87
C ILE A 19 -35.84 9.22 -8.35
N GLU A 20 -35.87 10.22 -9.22
CA GLU A 20 -36.03 10.01 -10.65
C GLU A 20 -34.81 9.29 -11.26
N LEU A 21 -33.59 9.69 -10.87
CA LEU A 21 -32.38 8.98 -11.29
C LEU A 21 -32.35 7.52 -10.82
N GLN A 22 -32.80 7.25 -9.58
CA GLN A 22 -32.91 5.88 -9.08
C GLN A 22 -33.89 5.05 -9.91
N LYS A 23 -35.05 5.60 -10.26
CA LYS A 23 -36.04 4.94 -11.12
C LYS A 23 -35.44 4.59 -12.49
N GLN A 24 -34.72 5.52 -13.10
CA GLN A 24 -34.03 5.30 -14.38
C GLN A 24 -32.93 4.24 -14.28
N MET A 25 -32.19 4.20 -13.16
CA MET A 25 -31.18 3.16 -12.93
C MET A 25 -31.81 1.77 -12.84
N THR A 26 -32.86 1.61 -12.04
CA THR A 26 -33.57 0.32 -11.92
C THR A 26 -34.15 -0.11 -13.26
N ASP A 27 -34.81 0.79 -13.99
CA ASP A 27 -35.37 0.51 -15.32
C ASP A 27 -34.29 0.03 -16.31
N ARG A 28 -33.10 0.65 -16.31
CA ARG A 28 -31.98 0.21 -17.15
C ARG A 28 -31.48 -1.18 -16.77
N VAL A 29 -31.40 -1.49 -15.48
CA VAL A 29 -31.00 -2.84 -15.01
C VAL A 29 -31.99 -3.89 -15.49
N LEU A 30 -33.30 -3.63 -15.38
CA LEU A 30 -34.35 -4.55 -15.83
C LEU A 30 -34.32 -4.74 -17.36
N LYS A 31 -34.16 -3.66 -18.13
CA LYS A 31 -34.02 -3.73 -19.59
C LYS A 31 -32.77 -4.51 -20.01
N MET A 32 -31.64 -4.30 -19.34
CA MET A 32 -30.43 -5.09 -19.60
C MET A 32 -30.65 -6.57 -19.30
N ALA A 33 -31.35 -6.91 -18.20
CA ALA A 33 -31.69 -8.29 -17.89
C ALA A 33 -32.56 -8.93 -18.97
N ALA A 34 -33.57 -8.21 -19.47
CA ALA A 34 -34.43 -8.68 -20.55
C ALA A 34 -33.67 -8.87 -21.88
N GLU A 35 -32.75 -7.98 -22.24
CA GLU A 35 -31.91 -8.14 -23.44
C GLU A 35 -30.95 -9.34 -23.30
N VAL A 36 -30.42 -9.57 -22.10
CA VAL A 36 -29.58 -10.75 -21.83
C VAL A 36 -30.40 -12.04 -21.89
N GLU A 37 -31.65 -12.05 -21.40
CA GLU A 37 -32.57 -13.20 -21.52
C GLU A 37 -32.80 -13.56 -23.00
N LYS A 38 -33.18 -12.57 -23.83
CA LYS A 38 -33.35 -12.75 -25.29
C LYS A 38 -32.12 -13.34 -25.97
N LEU A 39 -30.92 -12.85 -25.60
CA LEU A 39 -29.68 -13.39 -26.14
C LEU A 39 -29.51 -14.87 -25.77
N THR A 40 -29.77 -15.24 -24.52
CA THR A 40 -29.62 -16.63 -24.04
C THR A 40 -30.67 -17.61 -24.57
N GLU A 41 -31.77 -17.12 -25.15
CA GLU A 41 -32.72 -17.95 -25.91
C GLU A 41 -32.15 -18.40 -27.25
N ILE A 42 -31.22 -17.63 -27.83
CA ILE A 42 -30.66 -17.85 -29.16
C ILE A 42 -29.30 -18.56 -29.08
N VAL A 43 -28.46 -18.18 -28.11
CA VAL A 43 -27.11 -18.73 -27.96
C VAL A 43 -26.88 -19.36 -26.58
N PRO A 44 -26.03 -20.41 -26.48
CA PRO A 44 -25.70 -21.00 -25.19
C PRO A 44 -25.14 -19.97 -24.19
N ALA A 45 -25.47 -20.14 -22.90
CA ALA A 45 -25.08 -19.19 -21.86
C ALA A 45 -23.56 -18.92 -21.76
N ALA A 46 -22.72 -19.91 -22.10
CA ALA A 46 -21.27 -19.74 -22.13
C ALA A 46 -20.81 -18.79 -23.25
N GLU A 47 -21.44 -18.88 -24.42
CA GLU A 47 -21.18 -18.03 -25.57
C GLU A 47 -21.70 -16.61 -25.32
N ALA A 48 -22.93 -16.47 -24.82
CA ALA A 48 -23.49 -15.18 -24.39
C ALA A 48 -22.56 -14.47 -23.40
N LYS A 49 -22.05 -15.20 -22.40
CA LYS A 49 -21.12 -14.65 -21.40
C LYS A 49 -19.80 -14.18 -22.01
N ALA A 50 -19.24 -14.94 -22.95
CA ALA A 50 -18.01 -14.55 -23.64
C ALA A 50 -18.24 -13.28 -24.49
N PHE A 51 -19.36 -13.23 -25.22
CA PHE A 51 -19.76 -12.09 -26.03
C PHE A 51 -19.97 -10.84 -25.18
N LEU A 52 -20.79 -10.90 -24.13
CA LEU A 52 -21.09 -9.76 -23.25
C LEU A 52 -19.83 -9.20 -22.59
N LYS A 53 -18.90 -10.08 -22.19
CA LYS A 53 -17.61 -9.66 -21.64
C LYS A 53 -16.73 -8.96 -22.69
N ALA A 54 -16.59 -9.57 -23.87
CA ALA A 54 -15.64 -9.11 -24.88
C ALA A 54 -16.13 -7.90 -25.69
N ARG A 55 -17.45 -7.80 -25.93
CA ARG A 55 -18.05 -6.80 -26.83
C ARG A 55 -18.87 -5.74 -26.12
N CYS A 56 -19.49 -6.08 -24.98
CA CYS A 56 -20.32 -5.14 -24.21
C CYS A 56 -19.62 -4.59 -22.97
N ASN A 57 -18.37 -4.99 -22.70
CA ASN A 57 -17.60 -4.58 -21.51
C ASN A 57 -18.34 -4.85 -20.19
N LEU A 58 -19.15 -5.92 -20.13
CA LEU A 58 -19.91 -6.25 -18.94
C LEU A 58 -19.03 -6.97 -17.91
N PRO A 59 -18.90 -6.47 -16.66
CA PRO A 59 -18.05 -7.10 -15.65
C PRO A 59 -18.50 -8.52 -15.31
N ALA A 60 -17.54 -9.42 -15.09
CA ALA A 60 -17.82 -10.80 -14.69
C ALA A 60 -18.63 -10.89 -13.38
N THR A 61 -18.49 -9.88 -12.51
CA THR A 61 -19.20 -9.75 -11.22
C THR A 61 -20.67 -9.40 -11.37
N GLU A 62 -21.12 -8.94 -12.54
CA GLU A 62 -22.51 -8.58 -12.83
C GLU A 62 -23.19 -9.60 -13.74
N MET A 63 -22.40 -10.35 -14.51
CA MET A 63 -22.88 -11.32 -15.48
C MET A 63 -23.86 -12.34 -14.88
N SER A 64 -23.56 -12.87 -13.69
CA SER A 64 -24.44 -13.83 -13.01
C SER A 64 -25.79 -13.23 -12.62
N THR A 65 -25.84 -11.91 -12.41
CA THR A 65 -27.08 -11.22 -12.05
C THR A 65 -28.01 -11.14 -13.25
N TYR A 66 -27.54 -10.68 -14.42
CA TYR A 66 -28.37 -10.58 -15.62
C TYR A 66 -28.78 -11.96 -16.15
N LEU A 67 -27.85 -12.91 -16.24
CA LEU A 67 -28.14 -14.28 -16.69
C LEU A 67 -29.09 -15.02 -15.73
N GLY A 68 -28.98 -14.75 -14.43
CA GLY A 68 -29.81 -15.38 -13.40
C GLY A 68 -31.16 -14.70 -13.21
N PHE A 69 -31.37 -13.51 -13.76
CA PHE A 69 -32.55 -12.69 -13.49
C PHE A 69 -33.84 -13.39 -13.92
N ALA A 70 -33.92 -13.84 -15.17
CA ALA A 70 -35.10 -14.51 -15.72
C ALA A 70 -35.49 -15.78 -14.93
N LYS A 71 -34.50 -16.51 -14.43
CA LYS A 71 -34.76 -17.68 -13.57
C LYS A 71 -35.23 -17.27 -12.18
N ALA A 72 -34.74 -16.14 -11.68
CA ALA A 72 -34.86 -15.80 -10.27
C ALA A 72 -36.00 -14.83 -9.94
N LEU A 73 -36.25 -13.84 -10.80
CA LEU A 73 -37.03 -12.63 -10.51
C LEU A 73 -38.05 -12.32 -11.61
N LYS A 74 -38.30 -13.26 -12.52
CA LYS A 74 -39.31 -13.10 -13.56
C LYS A 74 -40.69 -12.89 -12.95
N GLY A 75 -41.38 -11.85 -13.38
CA GLY A 75 -42.67 -11.41 -12.84
C GLY A 75 -42.56 -10.43 -11.66
N SER A 76 -41.35 -10.15 -11.15
CA SER A 76 -41.12 -9.21 -10.06
C SER A 76 -40.68 -7.82 -10.54
N GLU A 77 -40.67 -7.57 -11.86
CA GLU A 77 -40.15 -6.35 -12.47
C GLU A 77 -40.87 -5.09 -11.97
N ASP A 78 -42.20 -5.13 -11.86
CA ASP A 78 -43.01 -4.00 -11.37
C ASP A 78 -42.67 -3.66 -9.91
N VAL A 79 -42.55 -4.68 -9.05
CA VAL A 79 -42.20 -4.50 -7.64
C VAL A 79 -40.81 -3.88 -7.51
N LEU A 80 -39.83 -4.40 -8.25
CA LEU A 80 -38.46 -3.87 -8.27
C LEU A 80 -38.41 -2.43 -8.78
N GLN A 81 -39.18 -2.11 -9.82
CA GLN A 81 -39.24 -0.77 -10.40
C GLN A 81 -39.92 0.23 -9.46
N ARG A 82 -41.06 -0.13 -8.87
CA ARG A 82 -41.84 0.70 -7.95
C ARG A 82 -41.06 1.02 -6.67
N THR A 83 -40.33 0.04 -6.14
CA THR A 83 -39.47 0.23 -4.97
C THR A 83 -38.11 0.84 -5.29
N ARG A 84 -37.78 1.04 -6.58
CA ARG A 84 -36.49 1.57 -7.06
C ARG A 84 -35.32 0.72 -6.55
N ALA A 85 -35.46 -0.60 -6.68
CA ALA A 85 -34.45 -1.56 -6.22
C ALA A 85 -33.10 -1.27 -6.87
N SER A 86 -32.08 -1.05 -6.03
CA SER A 86 -30.72 -0.80 -6.50
C SER A 86 -30.10 -2.07 -7.09
N PHE A 87 -29.12 -1.93 -7.99
CA PHE A 87 -28.42 -3.08 -8.59
C PHE A 87 -27.85 -4.05 -7.53
N PRO A 88 -27.21 -3.61 -6.43
CA PRO A 88 -26.77 -4.51 -5.36
C PRO A 88 -27.90 -5.34 -4.74
N VAL A 89 -29.10 -4.77 -4.58
CA VAL A 89 -30.28 -5.47 -4.06
C VAL A 89 -30.77 -6.51 -5.06
N VAL A 90 -30.91 -6.14 -6.35
CA VAL A 90 -31.27 -7.09 -7.42
C VAL A 90 -30.26 -8.24 -7.47
N LYS A 91 -28.96 -7.94 -7.42
CA LYS A 91 -27.91 -8.95 -7.37
C LYS A 91 -28.02 -9.87 -6.15
N ALA A 92 -28.32 -9.32 -4.97
CA ALA A 92 -28.51 -10.10 -3.75
C ALA A 92 -29.74 -11.02 -3.86
N LEU A 93 -30.82 -10.53 -4.46
CA LEU A 93 -32.06 -11.29 -4.68
C LEU A 93 -31.88 -12.44 -5.68
N VAL A 94 -31.18 -12.21 -6.80
CA VAL A 94 -30.84 -13.27 -7.77
C VAL A 94 -30.02 -14.38 -7.10
N ALA A 95 -29.12 -14.02 -6.18
CA ALA A 95 -28.27 -14.96 -5.46
C ALA A 95 -28.93 -15.60 -4.22
N ALA A 96 -30.08 -15.10 -3.77
CA ALA A 96 -30.78 -15.62 -2.60
C ALA A 96 -31.50 -16.94 -2.91
N ASP A 97 -31.71 -17.77 -1.89
CA ASP A 97 -32.63 -18.92 -1.98
C ASP A 97 -34.09 -18.46 -2.15
N VAL A 98 -34.96 -19.41 -2.53
CA VAL A 98 -36.35 -19.13 -2.93
C VAL A 98 -37.15 -18.48 -1.80
N GLU A 99 -37.07 -19.01 -0.57
CA GLU A 99 -37.82 -18.47 0.58
C GLU A 99 -37.36 -17.06 0.94
N THR A 100 -36.04 -16.84 1.01
CA THR A 100 -35.50 -15.50 1.26
C THR A 100 -35.99 -14.50 0.22
N ARG A 101 -35.93 -14.88 -1.06
CA ARG A 101 -36.34 -14.01 -2.16
C ARG A 101 -37.83 -13.69 -2.10
N GLN A 102 -38.66 -14.70 -1.87
CA GLN A 102 -40.11 -14.55 -1.78
C GLN A 102 -40.49 -13.58 -0.65
N GLU A 103 -39.96 -13.78 0.56
CA GLU A 103 -40.28 -12.90 1.68
C GLU A 103 -39.83 -11.44 1.45
N ILE A 104 -38.69 -11.24 0.79
CA ILE A 104 -38.24 -9.88 0.46
C ILE A 104 -39.17 -9.22 -0.55
N LEU A 105 -39.58 -9.95 -1.59
CA LEU A 105 -40.50 -9.42 -2.60
C LEU A 105 -41.86 -9.06 -1.99
N GLU A 106 -42.42 -9.92 -1.13
CA GLU A 106 -43.66 -9.64 -0.38
C GLU A 106 -43.54 -8.39 0.49
N ARG A 107 -42.40 -8.19 1.17
CA ARG A 107 -42.13 -6.96 1.93
C ARG A 107 -42.03 -5.73 1.03
N MET A 108 -41.39 -5.87 -0.12
CA MET A 108 -41.28 -4.80 -1.12
C MET A 108 -42.66 -4.45 -1.72
N GLU A 109 -43.55 -5.44 -1.87
CA GLU A 109 -44.92 -5.25 -2.35
C GLU A 109 -45.76 -4.36 -1.44
N ILE A 110 -45.58 -4.46 -0.12
CA ILE A 110 -46.22 -3.61 0.87
C ILE A 110 -45.49 -2.28 1.11
N GLY A 111 -44.44 -1.99 0.33
CA GLY A 111 -43.72 -0.71 0.35
C GLY A 111 -42.50 -0.64 1.27
N ALA A 112 -42.00 -1.78 1.77
CA ALA A 112 -40.76 -1.78 2.54
C ALA A 112 -39.57 -1.39 1.66
N GLN A 113 -38.72 -0.49 2.17
CA GLN A 113 -37.40 -0.25 1.58
C GLN A 113 -36.44 -1.32 2.07
N VAL A 114 -35.73 -1.96 1.13
CA VAL A 114 -34.84 -3.08 1.40
C VAL A 114 -33.44 -2.77 0.89
N ASP A 115 -32.44 -2.94 1.75
CA ASP A 115 -31.03 -2.89 1.38
C ASP A 115 -30.38 -4.28 1.37
N THR A 116 -29.08 -4.35 1.04
CA THR A 116 -28.36 -5.63 0.98
C THR A 116 -28.13 -6.28 2.35
N LYS A 117 -28.14 -5.50 3.44
CA LYS A 117 -28.05 -6.00 4.81
C LYS A 117 -29.36 -6.65 5.22
N ASP A 118 -30.49 -6.09 4.82
CA ASP A 118 -31.81 -6.67 5.03
C ASP A 118 -31.93 -8.03 4.36
N VAL A 119 -31.49 -8.14 3.09
CA VAL A 119 -31.43 -9.43 2.38
C VAL A 119 -30.58 -10.45 3.14
N ALA A 120 -29.39 -10.04 3.61
CA ALA A 120 -28.50 -10.92 4.36
C ALA A 120 -29.08 -11.31 5.74
N ALA A 121 -29.80 -10.41 6.40
CA ALA A 121 -30.43 -10.64 7.69
C ALA A 121 -31.62 -11.59 7.58
N ILE A 122 -32.50 -11.39 6.60
CA ILE A 122 -33.65 -12.28 6.33
C ILE A 122 -33.15 -13.68 5.99
N ARG A 123 -32.18 -13.79 5.07
CA ARG A 123 -31.57 -15.07 4.72
C ARG A 123 -31.03 -15.81 5.94
N ARG A 124 -30.29 -15.09 6.79
CA ARG A 124 -29.72 -15.66 8.00
C ARG A 124 -30.81 -16.11 8.98
N ARG A 125 -31.83 -15.27 9.19
CA ARG A 125 -32.95 -15.60 10.07
C ARG A 125 -33.70 -16.85 9.60
N LEU A 126 -33.97 -16.96 8.30
CA LEU A 126 -34.62 -18.13 7.73
C LEU A 126 -33.75 -19.38 7.84
N ALA A 127 -32.44 -19.26 7.60
CA ALA A 127 -31.50 -20.35 7.81
C ALA A 127 -31.44 -20.80 9.28
N ASP A 128 -31.39 -19.84 10.22
CA ASP A 128 -31.35 -20.10 11.66
C ASP A 128 -32.67 -20.75 12.15
N ALA A 129 -33.81 -20.38 11.56
CA ALA A 129 -35.13 -20.94 11.90
C ALA A 129 -35.31 -22.42 11.47
N ARG A 130 -34.49 -22.91 10.53
CA ARG A 130 -34.49 -24.32 10.10
C ARG A 130 -33.67 -25.24 11.01
N LEU A 131 -32.88 -24.66 11.93
CA LEU A 131 -32.02 -25.44 12.81
C LEU A 131 -32.81 -26.02 13.98
N THR A 132 -32.52 -27.26 14.34
CA THR A 132 -32.93 -27.79 15.64
C THR A 132 -32.24 -27.04 16.78
N PRO A 133 -32.78 -27.06 18.01
CA PRO A 133 -32.14 -26.44 19.17
C PRO A 133 -30.69 -26.91 19.38
N ALA A 134 -30.42 -28.20 19.13
CA ALA A 134 -29.09 -28.78 19.23
C ALA A 134 -28.12 -28.21 18.17
N GLU A 135 -28.56 -28.10 16.91
CA GLU A 135 -27.74 -27.55 15.83
C GLU A 135 -27.47 -26.06 16.00
N ALA A 136 -28.47 -25.30 16.45
CA ALA A 136 -28.31 -23.89 16.77
C ALA A 136 -27.27 -23.68 17.89
N MET A 137 -27.33 -24.48 18.95
CA MET A 137 -26.35 -24.46 20.04
C MET A 137 -24.95 -24.85 19.55
N ALA A 138 -24.84 -25.89 18.72
CA ALA A 138 -23.58 -26.30 18.13
C ALA A 138 -22.98 -25.21 17.21
N ALA A 139 -23.80 -24.52 16.42
CA ALA A 139 -23.37 -23.39 15.60
C ALA A 139 -22.88 -22.21 16.45
N ALA A 140 -23.60 -21.88 17.53
CA ALA A 140 -23.21 -20.85 18.48
C ALA A 140 -21.87 -21.18 19.17
N ASN A 141 -21.70 -22.42 19.64
CA ASN A 141 -20.47 -22.89 20.28
C ASN A 141 -19.28 -22.84 19.32
N ARG A 142 -19.45 -23.29 18.07
CA ARG A 142 -18.40 -23.19 17.04
C ARG A 142 -18.00 -21.72 16.78
N LYS A 143 -18.97 -20.81 16.71
CA LYS A 143 -18.70 -19.38 16.52
C LYS A 143 -17.98 -18.78 17.71
N ALA A 144 -18.37 -19.13 18.94
CA ALA A 144 -17.73 -18.67 20.16
C ALA A 144 -16.27 -19.16 20.25
N ALA A 145 -16.04 -20.45 19.99
CA ALA A 145 -14.71 -21.04 19.95
C ALA A 145 -13.81 -20.38 18.87
N ALA A 146 -14.32 -20.21 17.65
CA ALA A 146 -13.58 -19.54 16.59
C ALA A 146 -13.26 -18.07 16.92
N ALA A 147 -14.18 -17.35 17.55
CA ALA A 147 -13.95 -15.98 18.00
C ALA A 147 -12.88 -15.90 19.09
N ALA A 148 -12.91 -16.82 20.05
CA ALA A 148 -11.89 -16.93 21.09
C ALA A 148 -10.50 -17.24 20.49
N ALA A 149 -10.42 -18.22 19.59
CA ALA A 149 -9.20 -18.59 18.89
C ALA A 149 -8.62 -17.41 18.09
N ARG A 150 -9.44 -16.66 17.34
CA ARG A 150 -9.00 -15.47 16.60
C ARG A 150 -8.47 -14.37 17.52
N ARG A 151 -9.11 -14.14 18.67
CA ARG A 151 -8.62 -13.15 19.66
C ARG A 151 -7.26 -13.58 20.20
N HIS A 152 -7.10 -14.85 20.55
CA HIS A 152 -5.85 -15.38 21.05
C HIS A 152 -4.73 -15.31 20.00
N ALA A 153 -5.00 -15.74 18.76
CA ALA A 153 -4.04 -15.64 17.66
C ALA A 153 -3.61 -14.18 17.40
N LYS A 154 -4.57 -13.23 17.40
CA LYS A 154 -4.26 -11.81 17.25
C LYS A 154 -3.35 -11.29 18.37
N ALA A 155 -3.63 -11.67 19.61
CA ALA A 155 -2.80 -11.30 20.76
C ALA A 155 -1.40 -11.90 20.68
N ALA A 156 -1.29 -13.18 20.29
CA ALA A 156 -0.01 -13.87 20.11
C ALA A 156 0.85 -13.23 19.00
N ILE A 157 0.24 -12.89 17.86
CA ILE A 157 0.91 -12.15 16.77
C ILE A 157 1.42 -10.80 17.27
N SER A 158 0.58 -10.04 18.00
CA SER A 158 0.97 -8.71 18.51
C SER A 158 2.15 -8.81 19.48
N SER A 159 2.10 -9.78 20.41
CA SER A 159 3.19 -10.03 21.35
C SER A 159 4.48 -10.46 20.64
N PHE A 160 4.38 -11.31 19.61
CA PHE A 160 5.52 -11.71 18.79
C PHE A 160 6.14 -10.52 18.05
N GLU A 161 5.33 -9.67 17.43
CA GLU A 161 5.79 -8.46 16.73
C GLU A 161 6.54 -7.50 17.67
N GLU A 162 6.04 -7.30 18.89
CA GLU A 162 6.69 -6.48 19.92
C GLU A 162 8.06 -7.06 20.32
N LYS A 163 8.12 -8.35 20.66
CA LYS A 163 9.39 -9.01 21.01
C LYS A 163 10.38 -8.97 19.85
N MET A 164 9.93 -9.23 18.62
CA MET A 164 10.76 -9.19 17.42
C MET A 164 11.30 -7.79 17.14
N SER A 165 10.50 -6.75 17.39
CA SER A 165 10.95 -5.37 17.27
C SER A 165 12.03 -5.05 18.31
N SER A 166 11.83 -5.43 19.58
CA SER A 166 12.83 -5.23 20.64
C SER A 166 14.14 -5.91 20.28
N PHE A 167 14.07 -7.18 19.85
CA PHE A 167 15.23 -7.95 19.43
C PHE A 167 15.95 -7.33 18.22
N SER A 168 15.19 -6.80 17.26
CA SER A 168 15.78 -6.09 16.11
C SER A 168 16.54 -4.83 16.53
N ASP A 169 16.09 -4.12 17.57
CA ASP A 169 16.79 -2.95 18.13
C ASP A 169 18.05 -3.36 18.90
N ASP A 170 17.99 -4.45 19.67
CA ASP A 170 19.17 -5.03 20.34
C ASP A 170 20.24 -5.46 19.34
N LEU A 171 19.84 -6.14 18.24
CA LEU A 171 20.75 -6.50 17.15
C LEU A 171 21.39 -5.27 16.50
N ARG A 172 20.61 -4.22 16.23
CA ARG A 172 21.15 -2.96 15.67
C ARG A 172 22.17 -2.32 16.60
N LEU A 173 21.95 -2.35 17.91
CA LEU A 173 22.88 -1.82 18.89
C LEU A 173 24.17 -2.64 18.94
N HIS A 174 24.07 -3.98 18.87
CA HIS A 174 25.22 -4.87 18.77
C HIS A 174 26.13 -4.54 17.58
N PHE A 175 25.55 -4.29 16.40
CA PHE A 175 26.35 -3.92 15.22
C PHE A 175 26.91 -2.48 15.27
N ARG A 176 26.45 -1.61 16.18
CA ARG A 176 26.95 -0.23 16.34
C ARG A 176 28.06 -0.10 17.37
N LYS A 177 28.00 -0.82 18.49
CA LYS A 177 29.00 -0.73 19.56
C LYS A 177 30.23 -1.55 19.19
N GLY A 178 31.38 -0.90 19.10
CA GLY A 178 32.67 -1.56 18.94
C GLY A 178 33.01 -2.48 20.12
N GLN A 179 33.34 -3.72 19.78
CA GLN A 179 34.11 -4.79 20.44
C GLN A 179 34.14 -5.07 21.96
N ASP A 180 33.83 -4.17 22.91
CA ASP A 180 34.27 -4.40 24.29
C ASP A 180 33.43 -5.39 25.14
N ASP A 181 32.17 -5.69 24.77
CA ASP A 181 31.27 -6.61 25.52
C ASP A 181 30.69 -7.77 24.66
N ARG A 182 31.45 -8.31 23.71
CA ARG A 182 30.92 -9.25 22.70
C ARG A 182 30.31 -10.55 23.27
N VAL A 183 30.91 -11.16 24.29
CA VAL A 183 30.55 -12.54 24.68
C VAL A 183 29.20 -12.61 25.41
N VAL A 184 28.96 -11.72 26.39
CA VAL A 184 27.72 -11.72 27.19
C VAL A 184 26.53 -11.25 26.34
N VAL A 185 26.73 -10.24 25.48
CA VAL A 185 25.69 -9.73 24.57
C VAL A 185 25.31 -10.79 23.53
N GLN A 186 26.27 -11.59 23.04
CA GLN A 186 25.97 -12.68 22.10
C GLN A 186 25.18 -13.82 22.73
N ALA A 187 25.45 -14.17 24.00
CA ALA A 187 24.68 -15.20 24.71
C ALA A 187 23.22 -14.79 24.92
N GLY A 188 22.96 -13.53 25.27
CA GLY A 188 21.61 -12.98 25.41
C GLY A 188 20.83 -12.97 24.09
N LEU A 189 21.45 -12.48 23.01
CA LEU A 189 20.84 -12.46 21.67
C LEU A 189 20.53 -13.86 21.15
N ARG A 190 21.42 -14.83 21.41
CA ARG A 190 21.21 -16.24 21.07
C ARG A 190 19.98 -16.81 21.77
N HIS A 191 19.84 -16.55 23.07
CA HIS A 191 18.69 -17.01 23.85
C HIS A 191 17.38 -16.39 23.35
N GLN A 192 17.36 -15.08 23.15
CA GLN A 192 16.20 -14.36 22.60
C GLN A 192 15.81 -14.87 21.21
N ALA A 193 16.79 -15.11 20.32
CA ALA A 193 16.54 -15.66 18.99
C ALA A 193 15.90 -17.05 19.07
N GLY A 194 16.32 -17.90 20.01
CA GLY A 194 15.72 -19.22 20.25
C GLY A 194 14.26 -19.12 20.70
N GLN A 195 13.95 -18.23 21.64
CA GLN A 195 12.57 -17.99 22.08
C GLN A 195 11.69 -17.46 20.94
N LEU A 196 12.20 -16.48 20.19
CA LEU A 196 11.49 -15.90 19.05
C LEU A 196 11.29 -16.92 17.92
N ARG A 197 12.22 -17.85 17.73
CA ARG A 197 12.06 -18.94 16.78
C ARG A 197 10.91 -19.87 17.19
N ASN A 198 10.81 -20.23 18.46
CA ASN A 198 9.70 -21.05 18.95
C ASN A 198 8.35 -20.34 18.78
N ASP A 199 8.29 -19.05 19.12
CA ASP A 199 7.09 -18.23 18.91
C ASP A 199 6.74 -18.13 17.41
N PHE A 200 7.76 -17.99 16.54
CA PHE A 200 7.58 -17.99 15.10
C PHE A 200 7.00 -19.32 14.61
N GLU A 201 7.57 -20.46 15.01
CA GLU A 201 7.15 -21.78 14.55
C GLU A 201 5.71 -22.10 15.00
N PHE A 202 5.31 -21.61 16.18
CA PHE A 202 3.92 -21.69 16.64
C PHE A 202 2.95 -20.89 15.77
N LEU A 203 3.35 -19.71 15.27
CA LEU A 203 2.49 -18.81 14.50
C LEU A 203 2.48 -19.10 12.99
N PHE A 204 3.63 -19.50 12.43
CA PHE A 204 3.85 -19.60 10.99
C PHE A 204 4.18 -21.03 10.51
N GLY A 205 4.27 -21.99 11.44
CA GLY A 205 4.64 -23.37 11.16
C GLY A 205 6.14 -23.62 11.21
N THR A 206 6.50 -24.87 11.50
CA THR A 206 7.88 -25.36 11.61
C THR A 206 8.55 -25.56 10.25
N GLU A 207 7.80 -25.99 9.24
CA GLU A 207 8.31 -26.26 7.90
C GLU A 207 8.23 -25.02 7.01
N GLN A 208 9.39 -24.45 6.71
CA GLN A 208 9.50 -23.32 5.77
C GLN A 208 10.03 -23.80 4.41
N PRO A 209 9.49 -23.30 3.29
CA PRO A 209 9.98 -23.69 1.97
C PRO A 209 11.43 -23.24 1.75
N ALA A 210 12.18 -24.01 0.96
CA ALA A 210 13.55 -23.69 0.61
C ALA A 210 13.65 -22.31 -0.06
N LEU A 211 14.57 -21.45 0.42
CA LEU A 211 14.71 -20.08 -0.12
C LEU A 211 14.98 -20.04 -1.62
N ALA A 212 15.66 -21.05 -2.18
CA ALA A 212 15.95 -21.15 -3.61
C ALA A 212 14.71 -21.39 -4.48
N SER A 213 13.62 -21.95 -3.93
CA SER A 213 12.38 -22.17 -4.68
C SER A 213 11.44 -20.96 -4.67
N LEU A 214 11.77 -19.92 -3.89
CA LEU A 214 10.92 -18.76 -3.67
C LEU A 214 11.44 -17.52 -4.41
N LYS A 215 10.51 -16.71 -4.93
CA LYS A 215 10.85 -15.42 -5.55
C LYS A 215 11.35 -14.45 -4.47
N PRO A 216 12.53 -13.80 -4.61
CA PRO A 216 13.09 -12.90 -3.59
C PRO A 216 12.16 -11.75 -3.15
N ALA A 217 11.31 -11.26 -4.04
CA ALA A 217 10.36 -10.17 -3.73
C ALA A 217 9.07 -10.64 -3.00
N SER A 218 8.84 -11.96 -2.87
CA SER A 218 7.63 -12.50 -2.27
C SER A 218 7.60 -12.33 -0.75
N SER A 219 6.40 -12.25 -0.17
CA SER A 219 6.21 -12.27 1.29
C SER A 219 6.72 -13.57 1.90
N GLN A 220 6.46 -14.70 1.25
CA GLN A 220 6.87 -16.02 1.70
C GLN A 220 8.41 -16.16 1.77
N TYR A 221 9.15 -15.61 0.81
CA TYR A 221 10.62 -15.57 0.87
C TYR A 221 11.10 -14.81 2.12
N ARG A 222 10.50 -13.67 2.43
CA ARG A 222 10.88 -12.87 3.60
C ARG A 222 10.60 -13.59 4.92
N ILE A 223 9.45 -14.28 5.01
CA ILE A 223 9.06 -15.09 6.18
C ILE A 223 10.04 -16.25 6.37
N ALA A 224 10.33 -17.02 5.31
CA ALA A 224 11.28 -18.12 5.37
C ALA A 224 12.71 -17.65 5.71
N LEU A 225 13.13 -16.49 5.19
CA LEU A 225 14.44 -15.92 5.50
C LEU A 225 14.51 -15.45 6.97
N ALA A 226 13.43 -14.90 7.53
CA ALA A 226 13.38 -14.53 8.94
C ALA A 226 13.54 -15.77 9.85
N HIS A 227 12.85 -16.87 9.53
CA HIS A 227 13.01 -18.14 10.25
C HIS A 227 14.46 -18.66 10.22
N LYS A 228 15.08 -18.66 9.03
CA LYS A 228 16.48 -19.04 8.87
C LYS A 228 17.40 -18.16 9.73
N VAL A 229 17.26 -16.84 9.66
CA VAL A 229 18.10 -15.90 10.42
C VAL A 229 17.94 -16.10 11.93
N LEU A 230 16.73 -16.32 12.44
CA LEU A 230 16.52 -16.65 13.85
C LEU A 230 17.23 -17.96 14.22
N GLY A 231 17.16 -18.96 13.35
CA GLY A 231 17.88 -20.23 13.50
C GLY A 231 19.38 -20.04 13.60
N ASP A 232 19.97 -19.31 12.65
CA ASP A 232 21.41 -19.04 12.56
C ASP A 232 21.92 -18.26 13.80
N ILE A 233 21.14 -17.29 14.30
CA ILE A 233 21.50 -16.55 15.53
C ILE A 233 21.40 -17.48 16.75
N ALA A 234 20.33 -18.28 16.85
CA ALA A 234 20.10 -19.19 17.97
C ALA A 234 21.14 -20.32 18.05
N SER A 235 21.74 -20.72 16.93
CA SER A 235 22.84 -21.70 16.89
C SER A 235 24.22 -21.08 17.12
N GLY A 236 24.33 -19.75 17.15
CA GLY A 236 25.57 -19.03 17.47
C GLY A 236 26.33 -18.48 16.26
N HIS A 237 25.76 -18.53 15.06
CA HIS A 237 26.36 -17.99 13.83
C HIS A 237 26.12 -16.49 13.65
N LEU A 238 25.88 -15.73 14.73
CA LEU A 238 25.62 -14.28 14.64
C LEU A 238 26.78 -13.52 13.97
N SER A 239 28.03 -13.98 14.13
CA SER A 239 29.21 -13.39 13.47
C SER A 239 29.23 -13.54 11.95
N GLU A 240 28.46 -14.49 11.42
CA GLU A 240 28.35 -14.78 9.99
C GLU A 240 27.18 -14.02 9.33
N ILE A 241 26.34 -13.36 10.16
CA ILE A 241 25.14 -12.64 9.73
C ILE A 241 25.44 -11.15 9.71
N GLY A 242 25.43 -10.55 8.53
CA GLY A 242 25.59 -9.10 8.38
C GLY A 242 24.32 -8.31 8.74
N PRO A 243 24.46 -6.99 8.93
CA PRO A 243 23.34 -6.08 9.24
C PRO A 243 22.29 -5.99 8.12
N MET A 244 22.62 -6.45 6.90
CA MET A 244 21.67 -6.52 5.80
C MET A 244 20.73 -7.72 5.92
N GLN A 245 21.25 -8.88 6.36
CA GLN A 245 20.49 -10.12 6.53
C GLN A 245 19.45 -10.01 7.66
N THR A 246 19.76 -9.27 8.74
CA THR A 246 18.81 -9.05 9.85
C THR A 246 17.61 -8.19 9.46
N ASN A 247 17.61 -7.53 8.30
CA ASN A 247 16.41 -6.85 7.78
C ASN A 247 15.27 -7.82 7.47
N ALA A 248 15.54 -9.11 7.26
CA ALA A 248 14.50 -10.10 7.07
C ALA A 248 13.58 -10.21 8.30
N LEU A 249 14.13 -10.03 9.50
CA LEU A 249 13.37 -10.08 10.76
C LEU A 249 12.31 -8.97 10.84
N GLN A 250 12.53 -7.83 10.17
CA GLN A 250 11.55 -6.75 10.13
C GLN A 250 10.29 -7.13 9.36
N ALA A 251 10.38 -8.06 8.40
CA ALA A 251 9.22 -8.51 7.63
C ALA A 251 8.16 -9.20 8.51
N VAL A 252 8.56 -9.71 9.68
CA VAL A 252 7.70 -10.42 10.63
C VAL A 252 7.52 -9.64 11.94
N ALA A 253 8.14 -8.46 12.07
CA ALA A 253 8.03 -7.59 13.23
C ALA A 253 6.88 -6.56 13.13
N GLY A 254 6.05 -6.62 12.08
CA GLY A 254 4.94 -5.69 11.87
C GLY A 254 5.34 -4.23 11.58
N LYS A 255 6.63 -3.90 11.55
CA LYS A 255 7.16 -2.52 11.36
C LYS A 255 7.87 -2.37 10.01
N SER A 256 7.50 -1.33 9.26
CA SER A 256 8.15 -0.95 8.00
C SER A 256 9.54 -0.35 8.23
N ARG A 257 10.46 -0.52 7.25
CA ARG A 257 11.75 0.22 7.15
C ARG A 257 11.56 1.74 7.12
N VAL A 258 10.36 2.21 6.84
CA VAL A 258 10.04 3.62 6.70
C VAL A 258 9.42 4.14 8.00
N SER A 259 10.21 4.16 9.06
CA SER A 259 10.18 5.36 9.90
C SER A 259 10.92 6.42 9.11
N PHE A 260 10.21 7.12 8.23
CA PHE A 260 10.58 8.51 8.00
C PHE A 260 10.40 9.15 9.37
N ASP A 261 11.49 9.28 10.13
CA ASP A 261 11.48 10.19 11.25
C ASP A 261 11.21 11.56 10.59
N GLY A 262 9.96 12.01 10.66
CA GLY A 262 9.52 13.31 10.18
C GLY A 262 10.16 14.46 10.96
N ARG A 263 11.01 14.16 11.96
CA ARG A 263 12.05 15.09 12.37
C ARG A 263 12.93 15.34 11.15
N LEU A 264 12.68 16.48 10.50
CA LEU A 264 13.67 17.24 9.75
C LEU A 264 15.05 16.85 10.28
N ARG A 265 15.84 16.11 9.47
CA ARG A 265 17.26 15.96 9.75
C ARG A 265 17.72 17.37 10.08
N LYS A 266 18.21 17.61 11.31
CA LYS A 266 18.90 18.87 11.63
C LYS A 266 19.78 19.16 10.42
N PRO A 267 19.71 20.36 9.82
CA PRO A 267 20.63 20.69 8.75
C PRO A 267 22.01 20.33 9.29
N LEU A 268 22.68 19.36 8.65
CA LEU A 268 24.10 19.15 8.90
C LEU A 268 24.70 20.54 8.77
N ALA A 269 25.19 21.08 9.88
CA ALA A 269 25.56 22.48 10.01
C ALA A 269 26.30 22.90 8.75
N ALA A 270 25.89 24.03 8.17
CA ALA A 270 26.50 24.57 6.96
C ALA A 270 28.02 24.47 7.12
N LEU A 271 28.65 23.64 6.29
CA LEU A 271 30.10 23.49 6.31
C LEU A 271 30.69 24.89 6.17
N PRO A 272 31.69 25.26 7.00
CA PRO A 272 32.26 26.60 6.94
C PRO A 272 32.68 26.90 5.50
N GLY A 273 32.35 28.10 5.03
CA GLY A 273 32.64 28.51 3.66
C GLY A 273 34.12 28.32 3.37
N LEU A 274 34.46 27.38 2.48
CA LEU A 274 35.83 27.20 2.04
C LEU A 274 36.28 28.49 1.34
N ALA A 275 37.41 29.05 1.75
CA ALA A 275 38.04 30.21 1.10
C ALA A 275 38.38 29.94 -0.39
N PHE A 276 38.35 28.67 -0.78
CA PHE A 276 38.53 28.18 -2.14
C PHE A 276 37.48 27.11 -2.43
N ARG A 277 36.67 27.29 -3.48
CA ARG A 277 35.73 26.25 -3.95
C ARG A 277 36.44 25.37 -4.98
N PRO A 278 36.77 24.11 -4.66
CA PRO A 278 37.41 23.24 -5.64
C PRO A 278 36.46 22.98 -6.81
N ARG A 279 36.99 23.06 -8.03
CA ARG A 279 36.22 22.85 -9.26
C ARG A 279 36.19 21.36 -9.60
N VAL A 280 35.02 20.82 -9.90
CA VAL A 280 34.82 19.39 -10.19
C VAL A 280 34.08 19.20 -11.52
N LEU A 281 34.58 18.24 -12.31
CA LEU A 281 33.95 17.75 -13.53
C LEU A 281 33.36 16.38 -13.22
N GLU A 282 32.04 16.23 -13.33
CA GLU A 282 31.35 14.99 -13.00
C GLU A 282 31.02 14.21 -14.28
N LEU A 283 31.49 12.96 -14.34
CA LEU A 283 31.24 12.04 -15.45
C LEU A 283 30.19 11.02 -15.03
N CYS A 284 29.23 10.73 -15.92
CA CYS A 284 28.10 9.83 -15.63
C CYS A 284 27.29 10.31 -14.41
N ALA A 285 26.91 11.60 -14.42
CA ALA A 285 26.29 12.28 -13.28
C ALA A 285 24.94 11.70 -12.84
N GLY A 286 24.30 10.88 -13.68
CA GLY A 286 22.97 10.35 -13.44
C GLY A 286 21.97 11.47 -13.13
N ALA A 287 21.13 11.26 -12.13
CA ALA A 287 20.15 12.27 -11.70
C ALA A 287 20.72 13.31 -10.69
N GLY A 288 22.03 13.29 -10.41
CA GLY A 288 22.69 14.32 -9.59
C GLY A 288 22.82 14.04 -8.10
N GLY A 289 22.76 12.76 -7.68
CA GLY A 289 22.91 12.39 -6.26
C GLY A 289 24.28 12.76 -5.68
N LEU A 290 25.36 12.47 -6.44
CA LEU A 290 26.73 12.84 -6.07
C LEU A 290 26.94 14.34 -6.23
N ALA A 291 26.52 14.91 -7.36
CA ALA A 291 26.61 16.34 -7.63
C ALA A 291 26.04 17.21 -6.50
N LEU A 292 24.87 16.84 -5.97
CA LEU A 292 24.25 17.56 -4.86
C LEU A 292 25.06 17.45 -3.56
N GLY A 293 25.67 16.29 -3.31
CA GLY A 293 26.59 16.09 -2.18
C GLY A 293 27.85 16.95 -2.29
N MET A 294 28.45 17.02 -3.47
CA MET A 294 29.64 17.82 -3.76
C MET A 294 29.38 19.33 -3.68
N GLU A 295 28.25 19.79 -4.23
CA GLU A 295 27.79 21.19 -4.10
C GLU A 295 27.67 21.57 -2.62
N ARG A 296 27.06 20.70 -1.80
CA ARG A 296 26.93 20.90 -0.36
C ARG A 296 28.26 20.86 0.38
N ALA A 297 29.24 20.09 -0.12
CA ALA A 297 30.60 20.05 0.39
C ALA A 297 31.44 21.28 -0.02
N GLY A 298 30.88 22.21 -0.81
CA GLY A 298 31.53 23.45 -1.23
C GLY A 298 32.31 23.36 -2.55
N PHE A 299 32.12 22.28 -3.31
CA PHE A 299 32.69 22.13 -4.65
C PHE A 299 31.84 22.89 -5.69
N GLU A 300 32.50 23.39 -6.72
CA GLU A 300 31.86 24.04 -7.87
C GLU A 300 31.88 23.11 -9.08
N HIS A 301 30.71 22.77 -9.61
CA HIS A 301 30.58 21.94 -10.80
C HIS A 301 30.89 22.73 -12.07
N VAL A 302 31.94 22.35 -12.78
CA VAL A 302 32.28 22.97 -14.07
C VAL A 302 31.51 22.38 -15.24
N ALA A 303 31.22 21.07 -15.19
CA ALA A 303 30.26 20.42 -16.06
C ALA A 303 29.82 19.08 -15.47
N LEU A 304 28.60 18.66 -15.80
CA LEU A 304 28.08 17.33 -15.54
C LEU A 304 27.79 16.64 -16.87
N ILE A 305 28.50 15.56 -17.16
CA ILE A 305 28.37 14.79 -18.40
C ILE A 305 27.44 13.61 -18.15
N GLU A 306 26.35 13.51 -18.90
CA GLU A 306 25.40 12.40 -18.80
C GLU A 306 24.78 12.08 -20.17
N MET A 307 24.62 10.79 -20.47
CA MET A 307 24.09 10.31 -21.76
C MET A 307 22.58 10.04 -21.69
N ASN A 308 22.04 9.71 -20.51
CA ASN A 308 20.63 9.41 -20.31
C ASN A 308 19.78 10.69 -20.28
N ARG A 309 18.91 10.84 -21.30
CA ARG A 309 18.02 12.00 -21.47
C ARG A 309 17.11 12.27 -20.26
N ASN A 310 16.59 11.24 -19.58
CA ASN A 310 15.71 11.42 -18.41
C ASN A 310 16.48 11.94 -17.19
N ALA A 311 17.71 11.45 -17.02
CA ALA A 311 18.61 11.89 -15.97
C ALA A 311 19.04 13.35 -16.18
N VAL A 312 19.38 13.73 -17.42
CA VAL A 312 19.68 15.10 -17.82
C VAL A 312 18.49 16.04 -17.59
N ALA A 313 17.27 15.63 -17.96
CA ALA A 313 16.07 16.42 -17.70
C ALA A 313 15.88 16.67 -16.19
N THR A 314 16.18 15.66 -15.37
CA THR A 314 16.14 15.78 -13.91
C THR A 314 17.18 16.77 -13.40
N LEU A 315 18.43 16.70 -13.87
CA LEU A 315 19.50 17.64 -13.50
C LEU A 315 19.12 19.09 -13.85
N ARG A 316 18.69 19.34 -15.10
CA ARG A 316 18.31 20.67 -15.58
C ARG A 316 17.12 21.24 -14.80
N ALA A 317 16.13 20.42 -14.47
CA ALA A 317 14.96 20.85 -13.70
C ALA A 317 15.31 21.23 -12.25
N ASN A 318 16.16 20.44 -11.59
CA ASN A 318 16.47 20.64 -10.16
C ASN A 318 17.56 21.69 -9.91
N ARG A 319 18.46 21.89 -10.89
CA ARG A 319 19.57 22.84 -10.84
C ARG A 319 19.78 23.51 -12.21
N PRO A 320 18.93 24.49 -12.57
CA PRO A 320 19.00 25.15 -13.88
C PRO A 320 20.33 25.84 -14.19
N ASN A 321 21.09 26.22 -13.16
CA ASN A 321 22.37 26.92 -13.30
C ASN A 321 23.56 25.98 -13.49
N TRP A 322 23.37 24.66 -13.40
CA TRP A 322 24.46 23.71 -13.62
C TRP A 322 24.71 23.53 -15.12
N ASN A 323 25.98 23.43 -15.50
CA ASN A 323 26.39 23.13 -16.87
C ASN A 323 26.21 21.63 -17.17
N VAL A 324 25.03 21.24 -17.63
CA VAL A 324 24.70 19.83 -17.95
C VAL A 324 24.91 19.55 -19.44
N VAL A 325 25.90 18.70 -19.75
CA VAL A 325 26.25 18.29 -21.11
C VAL A 325 25.65 16.91 -21.38
N GLU A 326 24.65 16.88 -22.26
CA GLU A 326 24.00 15.65 -22.71
C GLU A 326 24.84 14.99 -23.81
N ALA A 327 25.74 14.08 -23.43
CA ALA A 327 26.67 13.47 -24.36
C ALA A 327 27.19 12.11 -23.87
N ASP A 328 27.60 11.27 -24.82
CA ASP A 328 28.47 10.13 -24.55
C ASP A 328 29.85 10.66 -24.12
N VAL A 329 30.29 10.28 -22.92
CA VAL A 329 31.56 10.72 -22.33
C VAL A 329 32.77 10.49 -23.25
N ARG A 330 32.73 9.45 -24.09
CA ARG A 330 33.80 9.13 -25.04
C ARG A 330 33.93 10.13 -26.20
N LYS A 331 32.90 10.96 -26.42
CA LYS A 331 32.81 11.93 -27.52
C LYS A 331 32.96 13.37 -27.07
N VAL A 332 33.22 13.62 -25.79
CA VAL A 332 33.37 14.96 -25.23
C VAL A 332 34.84 15.39 -25.30
N ASP A 333 35.10 16.56 -25.89
CA ASP A 333 36.41 17.20 -25.78
C ASP A 333 36.59 17.83 -24.39
N PHE A 334 37.54 17.28 -23.62
CA PHE A 334 37.86 17.73 -22.28
C PHE A 334 38.97 18.77 -22.21
N THR A 335 39.58 19.14 -23.35
CA THR A 335 40.70 20.09 -23.42
C THR A 335 40.32 21.43 -22.79
N ARG A 336 39.08 21.89 -23.00
CA ARG A 336 38.51 23.11 -22.40
C ARG A 336 38.38 23.11 -20.87
N TYR A 337 38.47 21.95 -20.23
CA TYR A 337 38.39 21.80 -18.77
C TYR A 337 39.77 21.61 -18.13
N ARG A 338 40.85 21.59 -18.91
CA ARG A 338 42.21 21.54 -18.38
C ARG A 338 42.53 22.89 -17.73
N VAL A 339 42.96 22.84 -16.48
CA VAL A 339 43.53 24.01 -15.79
C VAL A 339 45.02 24.06 -16.13
N GLU A 340 45.52 25.18 -16.66
CA GLU A 340 46.97 25.41 -16.71
C GLU A 340 47.52 25.37 -15.27
N ALA A 341 48.52 24.53 -15.05
CA ALA A 341 49.10 24.32 -13.73
C ALA A 341 49.56 25.65 -13.12
N PHE A 342 49.18 25.85 -11.87
CA PHE A 342 49.40 27.02 -11.04
C PHE A 342 50.86 27.52 -11.09
N ARG A 343 51.13 28.58 -11.87
CA ARG A 343 52.29 29.45 -11.65
C ARG A 343 51.98 30.28 -10.40
N ALA A 344 52.68 30.00 -9.31
CA ALA A 344 52.56 30.75 -8.06
C ALA A 344 52.73 32.26 -8.30
N ARG A 345 51.64 33.03 -8.21
CA ARG A 345 51.70 34.48 -7.99
C ARG A 345 51.22 34.78 -6.58
N ARG A 346 52.21 34.96 -5.70
CA ARG A 346 52.14 35.82 -4.52
C ARG A 346 51.55 37.17 -4.92
N SER A 347 50.39 37.53 -4.35
CA SER A 347 50.07 38.87 -3.86
C SER A 347 48.58 38.91 -3.50
N ALA A 348 48.27 38.83 -2.21
CA ALA A 348 46.98 39.25 -1.70
C ALA A 348 46.94 40.78 -1.69
N PRO A 349 45.92 41.45 -2.25
CA PRO A 349 45.60 42.82 -1.87
C PRO A 349 44.79 42.78 -0.57
N SER A 350 45.32 43.36 0.50
CA SER A 350 44.58 43.64 1.72
C SER A 350 43.49 44.68 1.45
N ALA A 351 42.22 44.32 1.61
CA ALA A 351 41.11 45.27 1.66
C ALA A 351 40.96 45.83 3.11
N PRO A 352 40.63 47.13 3.28
CA PRO A 352 40.76 47.81 4.56
C PRO A 352 39.61 47.50 5.53
N ARG A 353 39.95 47.40 6.82
CA ARG A 353 39.00 47.37 7.93
C ARG A 353 38.16 48.65 7.91
N LYS A 354 36.83 48.53 7.79
CA LYS A 354 35.93 49.65 8.12
C LYS A 354 35.97 49.87 9.62
N VAL A 355 36.42 51.05 10.02
CA VAL A 355 36.31 51.60 11.37
C VAL A 355 34.85 52.04 11.54
N ASP A 356 34.21 51.55 12.59
CA ASP A 356 32.87 51.96 12.97
C ASP A 356 32.97 53.23 13.83
N THR A 357 32.62 54.37 13.23
CA THR A 357 32.47 55.65 13.93
C THR A 357 31.04 56.14 13.77
N THR A 358 30.19 55.77 14.72
CA THR A 358 29.10 56.63 15.18
C THR A 358 29.25 56.81 16.68
N ARG A 359 29.77 57.98 17.04
CA ARG A 359 29.94 58.50 18.39
C ARG A 359 28.83 59.54 18.61
N THR A 360 28.37 59.62 19.86
CA THR A 360 27.87 60.83 20.54
C THR A 360 26.42 61.24 20.22
N THR A 361 25.54 61.19 21.22
CA THR A 361 25.43 62.19 22.30
C THR A 361 24.93 61.57 23.58
#